data_AF-A0A383V9M3-F1
#
_entry.id   AF-A0A383V9M3-F1
#
_cell.length_a   1.000
_cell.length_b   1.000
_cell.length_c   1.000
_cell.angle_alpha   90.00
_cell.angle_beta   90.00
_cell.angle_gamma   90.00
#
_symmetry.space_group_name_H-M   'P 1'
#
loop_
_entity.id
_entity.type
_entity.pdbx_description
1 polymer ?
#
loop_
_entity_poly.entity_id
_entity_poly.type
_entity_poly.pdbx_seq_one_letter_code
_entity_poly.pdbx_strand_id
1 'polypeptide(L)'
;MSSVTLPSLREIDLYSFQGLLKGEGKARYGDAWGMWQKQADAFAIDDHAPVRELWYRASLAWQDILSDKEPPEKAVMVVAHNAVNQALLGSALGLPPRYFRRLLQSNAATSVLDFQPGPTEASAPRVTLDRLNQSPGRPYAADAGGRPPCGRLVLVRHAATDADSKGLLLGSRDEPLSGLGSVQAGKVAEFLLDMKVHSVMTSPARRCLSTAQLVAQLQVEASRSGSSLAAGSQASKPPRVLVMPELRNLEMGVWEGQSMRMVADRGGLPAAAATAAAGAAGPAVDPDSAGASAGLEDLGEFWYRTAAAWNKLLDAVDHNGGSNVVVVCHAATAAALASHCLQLGPEGLPLMR
;
A
#
# COMPACT_ATOMS: atom_id res chain seq x y z
N MET A 1 -12.97 -7.67 -29.64
CA MET A 1 -11.89 -6.89 -28.98
C MET A 1 -10.82 -6.63 -30.01
N SER A 2 -10.58 -5.37 -30.38
CA SER A 2 -9.41 -4.98 -31.17
C SER A 2 -8.23 -4.82 -30.21
N SER A 3 -7.10 -5.48 -30.51
CA SER A 3 -5.84 -5.24 -29.80
C SER A 3 -5.06 -4.13 -30.51
N VAL A 4 -4.56 -3.16 -29.76
CA VAL A 4 -3.69 -2.09 -30.27
C VAL A 4 -2.30 -2.27 -29.67
N THR A 5 -1.27 -2.12 -30.49
CA THR A 5 0.13 -2.20 -30.02
C THR A 5 0.66 -0.78 -29.88
N LEU A 6 1.16 -0.43 -28.70
CA LEU A 6 1.77 0.88 -28.45
C LEU A 6 3.29 0.73 -28.34
N PRO A 7 4.09 1.38 -29.22
CA PRO A 7 5.55 1.34 -29.13
C PRO A 7 6.11 1.84 -27.79
N SER A 8 5.38 2.74 -27.13
CA SER A 8 5.67 3.28 -25.79
C SER A 8 5.66 2.20 -24.70
N LEU A 9 4.94 1.09 -24.89
CA LEU A 9 4.83 -0.04 -23.95
C LEU A 9 5.99 -1.06 -24.04
N ARG A 10 7.00 -0.84 -24.89
CA ARG A 10 8.16 -1.74 -24.99
C ARG A 10 8.92 -1.85 -23.65
N GLU A 11 9.60 -2.97 -23.41
CA GLU A 11 10.41 -3.14 -22.19
C GLU A 11 11.56 -2.11 -22.09
N ILE A 12 12.13 -1.94 -20.90
CA ILE A 12 13.31 -1.12 -20.66
C ILE A 12 14.49 -1.53 -21.54
N ASP A 13 15.14 -0.55 -22.16
CA ASP A 13 16.38 -0.74 -22.90
C ASP A 13 17.57 -0.51 -21.97
N LEU A 14 18.52 -1.43 -21.96
CA LEU A 14 19.76 -1.28 -21.17
C LEU A 14 20.98 -1.13 -22.08
N TYR A 15 20.79 -0.98 -23.40
CA TYR A 15 21.83 -0.71 -24.38
C TYR A 15 23.00 -1.71 -24.26
N SER A 16 24.24 -1.25 -24.13
CA SER A 16 25.40 -2.14 -24.02
C SER A 16 25.40 -3.03 -22.78
N PHE A 17 24.48 -2.82 -21.84
CA PHE A 17 24.28 -3.66 -20.67
C PHE A 17 23.37 -4.87 -20.91
N GLN A 18 22.62 -4.90 -22.02
CA GLN A 18 21.76 -6.03 -22.34
C GLN A 18 22.56 -7.28 -22.68
N GLY A 19 21.96 -8.45 -22.40
CA GLY A 19 22.53 -9.75 -22.74
C GLY A 19 23.69 -10.21 -21.84
N LEU A 20 24.17 -9.37 -20.91
CA LEU A 20 25.26 -9.73 -20.00
C LEU A 20 24.79 -10.57 -18.83
N LEU A 21 25.61 -11.56 -18.45
CA LEU A 21 25.45 -12.24 -17.18
C LEU A 21 25.81 -11.29 -16.02
N LYS A 22 25.25 -11.53 -14.84
CA LYS A 22 25.49 -10.69 -13.66
C LYS A 22 26.99 -10.52 -13.32
N GLY A 23 27.78 -11.60 -13.49
CA GLY A 23 29.22 -11.56 -13.25
C GLY A 23 29.98 -10.71 -14.29
N GLU A 24 29.58 -10.81 -15.55
CA GLU A 24 30.17 -10.06 -16.67
C GLU A 24 29.86 -8.57 -16.56
N GLY A 25 28.60 -8.21 -16.28
CA GLY A 25 28.19 -6.82 -16.07
C GLY A 25 28.98 -6.15 -14.94
N LYS A 26 29.17 -6.87 -13.82
CA LYS A 26 29.99 -6.38 -12.70
C LYS A 26 31.46 -6.20 -13.09
N ALA A 27 32.04 -7.16 -13.80
CA ALA A 27 33.45 -7.09 -14.20
C ALA A 27 33.72 -5.98 -15.22
N ARG A 28 32.82 -5.78 -16.18
CA ARG A 28 32.99 -4.84 -17.29
C ARG A 28 32.63 -3.40 -16.94
N TYR A 29 31.60 -3.19 -16.12
CA TYR A 29 31.04 -1.86 -15.88
C TYR A 29 31.13 -1.38 -14.43
N GLY A 30 31.71 -2.17 -13.52
CA GLY A 30 32.11 -1.75 -12.17
C GLY A 30 31.08 -0.88 -11.44
N ASP A 31 31.37 0.41 -11.32
CA ASP A 31 30.53 1.39 -10.62
C ASP A 31 29.15 1.59 -11.26
N ALA A 32 29.06 1.58 -12.60
CA ALA A 32 27.78 1.70 -13.29
C ALA A 32 26.86 0.48 -13.00
N TRP A 33 27.43 -0.71 -12.83
CA TRP A 33 26.70 -1.87 -12.31
C TRP A 33 26.21 -1.65 -10.87
N GLY A 34 27.06 -1.07 -10.01
CA GLY A 34 26.68 -0.67 -8.66
C GLY A 34 25.51 0.32 -8.64
N MET A 35 25.55 1.33 -9.52
CA MET A 35 24.47 2.31 -9.68
C MET A 35 23.18 1.64 -10.14
N TRP A 36 23.21 0.81 -11.19
CA TRP A 36 22.04 0.05 -11.65
C TRP A 36 21.40 -0.80 -10.53
N GLN A 37 22.20 -1.32 -9.60
CA GLN A 37 21.72 -2.13 -8.49
C GLN A 37 21.15 -1.34 -7.31
N LYS A 38 21.63 -0.11 -7.06
CA LYS A 38 21.33 0.66 -5.84
C LYS A 38 20.53 1.94 -6.10
N GLN A 39 20.78 2.59 -7.24
CA GLN A 39 20.23 3.89 -7.64
C GLN A 39 19.92 3.85 -9.14
N ALA A 40 18.99 2.98 -9.52
CA ALA A 40 18.69 2.71 -10.92
C ALA A 40 18.10 3.92 -11.66
N ASP A 41 17.49 4.86 -10.95
CA ASP A 41 16.99 6.14 -11.46
C ASP A 41 18.10 7.11 -11.85
N ALA A 42 19.26 7.04 -11.18
CA ALA A 42 20.46 7.81 -11.48
C ALA A 42 21.38 7.12 -12.49
N PHE A 43 21.19 5.82 -12.73
CA PHE A 43 21.98 5.03 -13.68
C PHE A 43 21.90 5.60 -15.10
N ALA A 44 23.06 5.69 -15.75
CA ALA A 44 23.22 6.08 -17.15
C ALA A 44 24.25 5.17 -17.83
N ILE A 45 24.05 4.91 -19.11
CA ILE A 45 24.94 4.10 -19.96
C ILE A 45 24.78 4.53 -21.41
N ASP A 46 25.86 4.58 -22.18
CA ASP A 46 25.85 4.95 -23.60
C ASP A 46 25.10 6.27 -23.88
N ASP A 47 25.29 7.29 -23.03
CA ASP A 47 24.57 8.59 -23.05
C ASP A 47 23.05 8.52 -22.83
N HIS A 48 22.54 7.34 -22.44
CA HIS A 48 21.14 7.10 -22.13
C HIS A 48 20.87 7.03 -20.63
N ALA A 49 19.61 7.30 -20.27
CA ALA A 49 19.11 7.21 -18.90
C ALA A 49 17.93 6.23 -18.80
N PRO A 50 18.18 4.91 -18.81
CA PRO A 50 17.17 3.88 -19.05
C PRO A 50 15.88 4.01 -18.22
N VAL A 51 16.00 4.23 -16.91
CA VAL A 51 14.82 4.29 -16.02
C VAL A 51 14.04 5.60 -16.21
N ARG A 52 14.73 6.72 -16.47
CA ARG A 52 14.05 8.00 -16.73
C ARG A 52 13.36 8.00 -18.09
N GLU A 53 14.02 7.45 -19.11
CA GLU A 53 13.43 7.21 -20.43
C GLU A 53 12.21 6.29 -20.36
N LEU A 54 12.25 5.26 -19.51
CA LEU A 54 11.11 4.37 -19.28
C LEU A 54 9.90 5.11 -18.69
N TRP A 55 10.10 5.98 -17.69
CA TRP A 55 9.03 6.82 -17.14
C TRP A 55 8.47 7.81 -18.16
N TYR A 56 9.34 8.40 -18.98
CA TYR A 56 8.91 9.26 -20.08
C TYR A 56 8.04 8.48 -21.10
N ARG A 57 8.44 7.26 -21.46
CA ARG A 57 7.62 6.41 -22.35
C ARG A 57 6.28 6.03 -21.72
N ALA A 58 6.26 5.75 -20.41
CA ALA A 58 5.03 5.46 -19.70
C ALA A 58 4.06 6.66 -19.72
N SER A 59 4.55 7.91 -19.64
CA SER A 59 3.68 9.09 -19.74
C SER A 59 3.10 9.28 -21.15
N LEU A 60 3.86 8.95 -22.20
CA LEU A 60 3.35 8.91 -23.57
C LEU A 60 2.28 7.82 -23.74
N ALA A 61 2.51 6.62 -23.18
CA ALA A 61 1.52 5.54 -23.21
C ALA A 61 0.21 5.95 -22.52
N TRP A 62 0.28 6.68 -21.39
CA TRP A 62 -0.92 7.19 -20.73
C TRP A 62 -1.68 8.19 -21.59
N GLN A 63 -0.99 9.05 -22.34
CA GLN A 63 -1.66 9.94 -23.29
C GLN A 63 -2.44 9.13 -24.33
N ASP A 64 -1.84 8.11 -24.92
CA ASP A 64 -2.53 7.25 -25.90
C ASP A 64 -3.71 6.49 -25.29
N ILE A 65 -3.51 5.87 -24.11
CA ILE A 65 -4.51 5.06 -23.41
C ILE A 65 -5.72 5.90 -22.99
N LEU A 66 -5.49 7.12 -22.50
CA LEU A 66 -6.54 8.00 -22.00
C LEU A 66 -7.13 8.92 -23.09
N SER A 67 -6.49 9.03 -24.27
CA SER A 67 -7.00 9.82 -25.39
C SER A 67 -8.14 9.13 -26.14
N ASP A 68 -8.32 7.83 -25.96
CA ASP A 68 -9.40 7.10 -26.61
C ASP A 68 -10.75 7.54 -26.02
N LYS A 69 -11.47 8.41 -26.75
CA LYS A 69 -12.73 9.07 -26.32
C LYS A 69 -13.95 8.15 -26.35
N GLU A 70 -13.73 6.84 -26.46
CA GLU A 70 -14.76 5.83 -26.34
C GLU A 70 -15.45 5.91 -24.96
N PRO A 71 -16.71 5.46 -24.83
CA PRO A 71 -17.55 5.80 -23.67
C PRO A 71 -16.91 5.42 -22.32
N PRO A 72 -17.21 6.19 -21.24
CA PRO A 72 -16.58 6.10 -19.92
C PRO A 72 -16.74 4.76 -19.18
N GLU A 73 -17.50 3.81 -19.74
CA GLU A 73 -17.75 2.49 -19.17
C GLU A 73 -16.74 1.41 -19.64
N LYS A 74 -15.74 1.78 -20.45
CA LYS A 74 -14.81 0.81 -21.04
C LYS A 74 -13.60 0.58 -20.12
N ALA A 75 -13.47 -0.64 -19.61
CA ALA A 75 -12.24 -1.10 -18.97
C ALA A 75 -11.15 -1.34 -20.03
N VAL A 76 -9.96 -0.75 -19.86
CA VAL A 76 -8.81 -0.96 -20.72
C VAL A 76 -7.88 -1.98 -20.08
N MET A 77 -7.59 -3.07 -20.80
CA MET A 77 -6.61 -4.07 -20.39
C MET A 77 -5.27 -3.78 -21.07
N VAL A 78 -4.24 -3.50 -20.27
CA VAL A 78 -2.87 -3.30 -20.75
C VAL A 78 -2.05 -4.54 -20.42
N VAL A 79 -1.43 -5.14 -21.44
CA VAL A 79 -0.49 -6.26 -21.27
C VAL A 79 0.89 -5.76 -21.68
N ALA A 80 1.79 -5.66 -20.71
CA ALA A 80 3.17 -5.23 -20.94
C ALA A 80 4.14 -5.93 -19.97
N HIS A 81 5.39 -5.49 -19.96
CA HIS A 81 6.49 -6.14 -19.25
C HIS A 81 6.70 -5.59 -17.84
N ASN A 82 7.59 -6.21 -17.07
CA ASN A 82 7.81 -5.88 -15.66
C ASN A 82 8.19 -4.41 -15.46
N ALA A 83 9.24 -3.90 -16.13
CA ALA A 83 9.72 -2.55 -15.83
C ALA A 83 8.71 -1.49 -16.29
N VAL A 84 8.14 -1.64 -17.49
CA VAL A 84 7.16 -0.68 -18.02
C VAL A 84 5.85 -0.67 -17.21
N ASN A 85 5.38 -1.81 -16.69
CA ASN A 85 4.23 -1.83 -15.77
C ASN A 85 4.51 -1.04 -14.49
N GLN A 86 5.73 -1.14 -13.95
CA GLN A 86 6.13 -0.33 -12.79
C GLN A 86 6.16 1.16 -13.12
N ALA A 87 6.61 1.53 -14.32
CA ALA A 87 6.61 2.92 -14.76
C ALA A 87 5.19 3.46 -14.99
N LEU A 88 4.27 2.64 -15.51
CA LEU A 88 2.85 3.00 -15.65
C LEU A 88 2.19 3.21 -14.29
N LEU A 89 2.34 2.26 -13.36
CA LEU A 89 1.82 2.36 -11.99
C LEU A 89 2.44 3.54 -11.25
N GLY A 90 3.76 3.70 -11.34
CA GLY A 90 4.49 4.79 -10.70
C GLY A 90 4.01 6.16 -11.19
N SER A 91 3.97 6.37 -12.51
CA SER A 91 3.54 7.64 -13.10
C SER A 91 2.06 7.95 -12.82
N ALA A 92 1.17 6.95 -12.84
CA ALA A 92 -0.25 7.14 -12.52
C ALA A 92 -0.47 7.54 -11.05
N LEU A 93 0.39 7.06 -10.13
CA LEU A 93 0.33 7.39 -8.70
C LEU A 93 1.15 8.64 -8.33
N GLY A 94 1.77 9.31 -9.30
CA GLY A 94 2.65 10.46 -9.06
C GLY A 94 4.00 10.09 -8.42
N LEU A 95 4.41 8.83 -8.49
CA LEU A 95 5.69 8.33 -7.98
C LEU A 95 6.80 8.45 -9.06
N PRO A 96 7.85 9.26 -8.82
CA PRO A 96 8.93 9.48 -9.78
C PRO A 96 9.85 8.25 -9.97
N PRO A 97 10.76 8.28 -10.97
CA PRO A 97 11.68 7.17 -11.29
C PRO A 97 12.44 6.54 -10.11
N ARG A 98 12.72 7.29 -9.05
CA ARG A 98 13.38 6.77 -7.82
C ARG A 98 12.61 5.62 -7.14
N TYR A 99 11.32 5.45 -7.45
CA TYR A 99 10.49 4.35 -6.97
C TYR A 99 10.57 3.09 -7.86
N PHE A 100 11.44 3.07 -8.88
CA PHE A 100 11.66 1.87 -9.67
C PHE A 100 12.07 0.68 -8.79
N ARG A 101 11.44 -0.47 -9.02
CA ARG A 101 11.54 -1.70 -8.21
C ARG A 101 10.98 -1.62 -6.79
N ARG A 102 10.17 -0.61 -6.48
CA ARG A 102 9.40 -0.53 -5.23
C ARG A 102 8.01 -1.16 -5.32
N LEU A 103 7.42 -1.18 -6.52
CA LEU A 103 6.13 -1.83 -6.81
C LEU A 103 6.41 -3.10 -7.61
N LEU A 104 6.33 -4.27 -6.99
CA LEU A 104 6.68 -5.52 -7.67
C LEU A 104 5.60 -5.92 -8.68
N GLN A 105 6.01 -6.56 -9.78
CA GLN A 105 5.14 -7.12 -10.81
C GLN A 105 5.60 -8.55 -11.09
N SER A 106 4.81 -9.52 -10.63
CA SER A 106 5.01 -10.95 -10.89
C SER A 106 4.50 -11.30 -12.29
N ASN A 107 4.98 -12.41 -12.83
CA ASN A 107 4.48 -12.90 -14.12
C ASN A 107 2.98 -13.20 -14.01
N ALA A 108 2.22 -12.79 -15.05
CA ALA A 108 0.76 -12.90 -15.09
C ALA A 108 0.02 -12.19 -13.94
N ALA A 109 0.67 -11.28 -13.22
CA ALA A 109 0.00 -10.51 -12.18
C ALA A 109 -0.85 -9.38 -12.78
N THR A 110 -2.02 -9.16 -12.19
CA THR A 110 -2.94 -8.08 -12.57
C THR A 110 -2.93 -6.98 -11.52
N SER A 111 -2.90 -5.73 -11.98
CA SER A 111 -3.08 -4.53 -11.16
C SER A 111 -4.23 -3.71 -11.75
N VAL A 112 -5.04 -3.06 -10.91
CA VAL A 112 -6.24 -2.32 -11.31
C VAL A 112 -6.11 -0.89 -10.82
N LEU A 113 -6.23 0.05 -11.75
CA LEU A 113 -6.25 1.48 -11.51
C LEU A 113 -7.62 2.04 -11.88
N ASP A 114 -8.28 2.70 -10.92
CA ASP A 114 -9.52 3.42 -11.15
C ASP A 114 -9.23 4.91 -11.31
N PHE A 115 -9.78 5.51 -12.37
CA PHE A 115 -9.63 6.92 -12.68
C PHE A 115 -10.96 7.63 -12.42
N GLN A 116 -10.95 8.56 -11.47
CA GLN A 116 -12.08 9.42 -11.17
C GLN A 116 -11.82 10.80 -11.81
N PRO A 117 -12.81 11.40 -12.51
CA PRO A 117 -12.67 12.75 -13.02
C PRO A 117 -12.26 13.73 -11.93
N GLY A 118 -11.35 14.65 -12.24
CA GLY A 118 -11.02 15.73 -11.32
C GLY A 118 -12.16 16.75 -11.21
N PRO A 119 -12.08 17.71 -10.28
CA PRO A 119 -13.12 18.72 -10.06
C PRO A 119 -13.45 19.56 -11.31
N THR A 120 -12.49 19.71 -12.22
CA THR A 120 -12.64 20.43 -13.49
C THR A 120 -12.05 19.60 -14.63
N GLU A 121 -12.46 19.88 -15.88
CA GLU A 121 -11.88 19.21 -17.06
C GLU A 121 -10.38 19.44 -17.23
N ALA A 122 -9.85 20.55 -16.70
CA ALA A 122 -8.42 20.87 -16.73
C ALA A 122 -7.62 20.19 -15.60
N SER A 123 -8.30 19.66 -14.59
CA SER A 123 -7.63 19.01 -13.45
C SER A 123 -7.26 17.56 -13.77
N ALA A 124 -6.10 17.12 -13.27
CA ALA A 124 -5.69 15.73 -13.42
C ALA A 124 -6.72 14.80 -12.73
N PRO A 125 -7.02 13.63 -13.32
CA PRO A 125 -7.92 12.67 -12.69
C PRO A 125 -7.34 12.17 -11.38
N ARG A 126 -8.22 11.87 -10.42
CA ARG A 126 -7.84 11.18 -9.20
C ARG A 126 -7.67 9.70 -9.50
N VAL A 127 -6.48 9.17 -9.23
CA VAL A 127 -6.15 7.77 -9.49
C VAL A 127 -6.18 6.97 -8.18
N THR A 128 -6.87 5.83 -8.20
CA THR A 128 -6.89 4.87 -7.09
C THR A 128 -6.29 3.54 -7.56
N LEU A 129 -5.32 3.01 -6.82
CA LEU A 129 -4.84 1.65 -7.00
C LEU A 129 -5.73 0.69 -6.21
N ASP A 130 -6.72 0.09 -6.89
CA ASP A 130 -7.67 -0.84 -6.26
C ASP A 130 -7.02 -2.21 -6.01
N ARG A 131 -6.24 -2.72 -6.96
CA ARG A 131 -5.50 -3.98 -6.84
C ARG A 131 -4.06 -3.81 -7.28
N LEU A 132 -3.14 -4.41 -6.55
CA LEU A 132 -1.72 -4.47 -6.90
C LEU A 132 -1.27 -5.92 -6.98
N ASN A 133 -0.59 -6.27 -8.07
CA ASN A 133 0.18 -7.50 -8.22
C ASN A 133 -0.59 -8.79 -7.84
N GLN A 134 -1.87 -8.88 -8.19
CA GLN A 134 -2.67 -10.08 -7.95
C GLN A 134 -2.24 -11.16 -8.93
N SER A 135 -1.61 -12.23 -8.45
CA SER A 135 -1.05 -13.30 -9.30
C SER A 135 -1.69 -14.65 -8.97
N PRO A 136 -1.70 -15.61 -9.91
CA PRO A 136 -2.19 -16.97 -9.64
C PRO A 136 -1.25 -17.80 -8.74
N GLY A 137 -0.04 -17.29 -8.45
CA GLY A 137 0.91 -17.92 -7.54
C GLY A 137 0.47 -17.78 -6.07
N ARG A 138 1.23 -18.42 -5.16
CA ARG A 138 0.97 -18.26 -3.72
C ARG A 138 1.19 -16.78 -3.32
N PRO A 139 0.33 -16.19 -2.49
CA PRO A 139 0.41 -14.78 -2.11
C PRO A 139 1.76 -14.35 -1.51
N TYR A 140 2.46 -15.30 -0.91
CA TYR A 140 3.66 -15.09 -0.11
C TYR A 140 4.92 -15.77 -0.68
N ALA A 141 4.85 -16.30 -1.90
CA ALA A 141 5.98 -16.95 -2.57
C ALA A 141 7.20 -16.02 -2.73
N ALA A 142 8.39 -16.61 -2.84
CA ALA A 142 9.66 -15.89 -2.92
C ALA A 142 9.98 -15.34 -4.32
N ASP A 143 9.17 -15.64 -5.33
CA ASP A 143 9.47 -15.48 -6.75
C ASP A 143 8.83 -14.25 -7.42
N ALA A 144 8.35 -13.28 -6.65
CA ALA A 144 7.68 -12.06 -7.14
C ALA A 144 8.59 -11.06 -7.90
N GLY A 145 9.71 -11.51 -8.48
CA GLY A 145 10.63 -10.69 -9.28
C GLY A 145 11.53 -9.74 -8.48
N GLY A 146 11.46 -9.76 -7.15
CA GLY A 146 12.26 -8.95 -6.23
C GLY A 146 13.49 -9.68 -5.66
N ARG A 147 14.30 -8.98 -4.88
CA ARG A 147 15.31 -9.63 -4.02
C ARG A 147 14.58 -10.40 -2.91
N PRO A 148 15.07 -11.59 -2.50
CA PRO A 148 14.47 -12.32 -1.40
C PRO A 148 14.48 -11.42 -0.14
N PRO A 149 13.33 -11.28 0.54
CA PRO A 149 13.23 -10.40 1.69
C PRO A 149 14.03 -10.99 2.88
N CYS A 150 14.72 -10.13 3.61
CA CYS A 150 15.34 -10.49 4.89
C CYS A 150 14.36 -10.42 6.05
N GLY A 151 13.04 -10.35 5.80
CA GLY A 151 11.96 -10.18 6.77
C GLY A 151 10.71 -9.62 6.08
N ARG A 152 9.51 -9.82 6.64
CA ARG A 152 8.25 -9.42 5.99
C ARG A 152 7.31 -8.73 6.96
N LEU A 153 6.68 -7.66 6.51
CA LEU A 153 5.59 -6.98 7.20
C LEU A 153 4.33 -7.12 6.36
N VAL A 154 3.25 -7.64 6.95
CA VAL A 154 1.94 -7.78 6.29
C VAL A 154 0.92 -6.91 7.00
N LEU A 155 0.39 -5.90 6.30
CA LEU A 155 -0.67 -5.04 6.80
C LEU A 155 -2.03 -5.71 6.58
N VAL A 156 -2.84 -5.76 7.64
CA VAL A 156 -4.19 -6.29 7.65
C VAL A 156 -5.11 -5.21 8.25
N ARG A 157 -6.13 -4.79 7.50
CA ARG A 157 -7.22 -4.01 8.08
C ARG A 157 -8.11 -4.96 8.90
N HIS A 158 -8.62 -4.51 10.04
CA HIS A 158 -9.61 -5.28 10.80
C HIS A 158 -10.79 -5.74 9.92
N ALA A 159 -11.38 -6.88 10.26
CA ALA A 159 -12.58 -7.37 9.62
C ALA A 159 -13.82 -6.53 9.94
N ALA A 160 -14.92 -6.76 9.23
CA ALA A 160 -16.12 -5.93 9.30
C ALA A 160 -16.75 -5.87 10.71
N THR A 161 -17.33 -4.71 11.01
CA THR A 161 -18.20 -4.45 12.15
C THR A 161 -19.62 -4.16 11.67
N ASP A 162 -20.60 -4.09 12.58
CA ASP A 162 -21.96 -3.69 12.21
C ASP A 162 -22.01 -2.23 11.72
N ALA A 163 -21.12 -1.38 12.24
CA ALA A 163 -21.00 0.01 11.81
C ALA A 163 -20.53 0.14 10.34
N ASP A 164 -19.62 -0.73 9.89
CA ASP A 164 -19.17 -0.75 8.49
C ASP A 164 -20.34 -1.04 7.53
N SER A 165 -21.21 -1.99 7.87
CA SER A 165 -22.39 -2.33 7.06
C SER A 165 -23.41 -1.19 6.97
N LYS A 166 -23.41 -0.30 7.97
CA LYS A 166 -24.25 0.89 8.06
C LYS A 166 -23.57 2.14 7.49
N GLY A 167 -22.34 2.03 7.01
CA GLY A 167 -21.56 3.15 6.47
C GLY A 167 -21.24 4.23 7.50
N LEU A 168 -21.07 3.85 8.77
CA LEU A 168 -20.80 4.78 9.87
C LEU A 168 -19.30 4.97 10.08
N LEU A 169 -18.91 6.21 10.38
CA LEU A 169 -17.55 6.55 10.76
C LEU A 169 -17.24 6.01 12.15
N LEU A 170 -16.34 5.04 12.25
CA LEU A 170 -15.99 4.47 13.55
C LEU A 170 -15.01 5.32 14.35
N GLY A 171 -13.92 5.76 13.71
CA GLY A 171 -12.82 6.44 14.39
C GLY A 171 -12.30 5.63 15.57
N SER A 172 -12.32 6.25 16.75
CA SER A 172 -11.90 5.72 18.05
C SER A 172 -12.90 4.75 18.71
N ARG A 173 -14.15 4.72 18.26
CA ARG A 173 -15.20 3.85 18.84
C ARG A 173 -14.78 2.39 18.87
N ASP A 174 -14.98 1.73 20.01
CA ASP A 174 -14.52 0.35 20.25
C ASP A 174 -15.60 -0.70 19.96
N GLU A 175 -16.07 -0.73 18.71
CA GLU A 175 -17.05 -1.71 18.25
C GLU A 175 -16.42 -3.09 18.00
N PRO A 176 -17.10 -4.20 18.35
CA PRO A 176 -16.65 -5.56 18.04
C PRO A 176 -16.83 -5.91 16.56
N LEU A 177 -16.29 -7.07 16.16
CA LEU A 177 -16.59 -7.65 14.84
C LEU A 177 -18.06 -8.04 14.75
N SER A 178 -18.64 -7.91 13.55
CA SER A 178 -19.93 -8.51 13.22
C SER A 178 -19.80 -10.00 12.95
N GLY A 179 -20.92 -10.71 12.78
CA GLY A 179 -20.90 -12.12 12.36
C GLY A 179 -20.17 -12.34 11.02
N LEU A 180 -20.36 -11.42 10.06
CA LEU A 180 -19.59 -11.41 8.80
C LEU A 180 -18.11 -11.14 9.07
N GLY A 181 -17.80 -10.20 9.96
CA GLY A 181 -16.43 -9.88 10.37
C GLY A 181 -15.69 -11.08 10.93
N SER A 182 -16.33 -11.91 11.76
CA SER A 182 -15.74 -13.15 12.27
C SER A 182 -15.36 -14.11 11.14
N VAL A 183 -16.22 -14.29 10.13
CA VAL A 183 -15.92 -15.14 8.96
C VAL A 183 -14.77 -14.56 8.13
N GLN A 184 -14.75 -13.24 7.91
CA GLN A 184 -13.68 -12.57 7.19
C GLN A 184 -12.33 -12.70 7.91
N ALA A 185 -12.29 -12.53 9.23
CA ALA A 185 -11.09 -12.70 10.03
C ALA A 185 -10.55 -14.13 9.96
N GLY A 186 -11.44 -15.14 9.95
CA GLY A 186 -11.07 -16.54 9.71
C GLY A 186 -10.40 -16.75 8.35
N LYS A 187 -10.97 -16.20 7.27
CA LYS A 187 -10.38 -16.27 5.92
C LYS A 187 -9.01 -15.58 5.83
N VAL A 188 -8.83 -14.45 6.52
CA VAL A 188 -7.52 -13.79 6.62
C VAL A 188 -6.52 -14.67 7.35
N ALA A 189 -6.92 -15.32 8.45
CA ALA A 189 -6.07 -16.25 9.17
C ALA A 189 -5.64 -17.43 8.29
N GLU A 190 -6.58 -18.03 7.55
CA GLU A 190 -6.31 -19.12 6.59
C GLU A 190 -5.35 -18.67 5.49
N PHE A 191 -5.60 -17.50 4.90
CA PHE A 191 -4.75 -16.91 3.87
C PHE A 191 -3.29 -16.73 4.33
N LEU A 192 -3.09 -16.44 5.62
CA LEU A 192 -1.76 -16.25 6.21
C LEU A 192 -1.04 -17.56 6.55
N LEU A 193 -1.66 -18.73 6.42
CA LEU A 193 -1.02 -20.03 6.69
C LEU A 193 0.09 -20.38 5.69
N ASP A 194 0.14 -19.71 4.54
CA ASP A 194 1.18 -19.86 3.53
C ASP A 194 2.54 -19.26 3.97
N MET A 195 2.60 -18.59 5.11
CA MET A 195 3.84 -18.12 5.72
C MET A 195 3.86 -18.33 7.23
N LYS A 196 5.05 -18.55 7.79
CA LYS A 196 5.25 -18.61 9.24
C LYS A 196 5.13 -17.21 9.84
N VAL A 197 4.11 -16.95 10.66
CA VAL A 197 3.95 -15.69 11.38
C VAL A 197 4.71 -15.77 12.71
N HIS A 198 5.61 -14.80 12.95
CA HIS A 198 6.42 -14.76 14.17
C HIS A 198 5.76 -13.92 15.27
N SER A 199 5.10 -12.84 14.87
CA SER A 199 4.33 -11.97 15.77
C SER A 199 3.17 -11.31 15.03
N VAL A 200 2.14 -10.97 15.78
CA VAL A 200 1.01 -10.17 15.32
C VAL A 200 0.98 -8.89 16.16
N MET A 201 1.16 -7.75 15.53
CA MET A 201 1.07 -6.44 16.18
C MET A 201 -0.27 -5.81 15.86
N THR A 202 -0.99 -5.31 16.85
CA THR A 202 -2.38 -4.88 16.64
C THR A 202 -2.70 -3.58 17.37
N SER A 203 -3.61 -2.83 16.76
CA SER A 203 -4.34 -1.76 17.44
C SER A 203 -5.04 -2.27 18.71
N PRO A 204 -5.23 -1.43 19.75
CA PRO A 204 -5.97 -1.80 20.96
C PRO A 204 -7.47 -2.01 20.75
N ALA A 205 -8.04 -1.58 19.61
CA ALA A 205 -9.47 -1.74 19.34
C ALA A 205 -9.87 -3.23 19.27
N ARG A 206 -11.01 -3.59 19.87
CA ARG A 206 -11.53 -4.96 19.96
C ARG A 206 -11.68 -5.65 18.61
N ARG A 207 -12.11 -4.92 17.57
CA ARG A 207 -12.18 -5.43 16.18
C ARG A 207 -10.82 -5.86 15.63
N CYS A 208 -9.76 -5.10 15.92
CA CYS A 208 -8.40 -5.44 15.53
C CYS A 208 -7.87 -6.61 16.38
N LEU A 209 -8.06 -6.56 17.70
CA LEU A 209 -7.65 -7.63 18.61
C LEU A 209 -8.27 -8.98 18.24
N SER A 210 -9.58 -9.01 17.96
CA SER A 210 -10.28 -10.24 17.59
C SER A 210 -9.75 -10.82 16.27
N THR A 211 -9.48 -9.95 15.29
CA THR A 211 -8.85 -10.35 14.01
C THR A 211 -7.43 -10.90 14.23
N ALA A 212 -6.61 -10.21 15.03
CA ALA A 212 -5.25 -10.60 15.36
C ALA A 212 -5.17 -11.93 16.12
N GLN A 213 -6.10 -12.16 17.06
CA GLN A 213 -6.18 -13.38 17.84
C GLN A 213 -6.51 -14.59 16.96
N LEU A 214 -7.44 -14.46 16.01
CA LEU A 214 -7.77 -15.53 15.06
C LEU A 214 -6.56 -15.92 14.20
N VAL A 215 -5.81 -14.94 13.69
CA VAL A 215 -4.56 -15.19 12.95
C VAL A 215 -3.56 -15.97 13.81
N ALA A 216 -3.35 -15.55 15.05
CA ALA A 216 -2.42 -16.21 15.96
C ALA A 216 -2.86 -17.62 16.33
N GLN A 217 -4.16 -17.82 16.62
CA GLN A 217 -4.72 -19.13 16.98
C GLN A 217 -4.57 -20.14 15.85
N LEU A 218 -4.93 -19.75 14.62
CA LEU A 218 -4.88 -20.67 13.49
C LEU A 218 -3.45 -21.07 13.12
N GLN A 219 -2.47 -20.18 13.29
CA GLN A 219 -1.04 -20.52 13.16
C GLN A 219 -0.60 -21.61 14.16
N VAL A 220 -1.11 -21.57 15.39
CA VAL A 220 -0.83 -22.60 16.42
C VAL A 220 -1.47 -23.93 16.05
N GLU A 221 -2.73 -23.91 15.62
CA GLU A 221 -3.48 -25.11 15.22
C GLU A 221 -2.86 -25.77 13.99
N ALA A 222 -2.46 -24.98 12.98
CA ALA A 222 -1.76 -25.47 11.79
C ALA A 222 -0.39 -26.07 12.13
N SER A 223 0.32 -25.47 13.09
CA SER A 223 1.60 -26.00 13.59
C SER A 223 1.43 -27.34 14.32
N ARG A 224 0.35 -27.52 15.08
CA ARG A 224 0.06 -28.78 15.81
C ARG A 224 -0.37 -29.92 14.89
N SER A 225 -1.13 -29.60 13.84
CA SER A 225 -1.65 -30.58 12.89
C SER A 225 -0.67 -30.92 11.76
N GLY A 226 0.47 -30.24 11.68
CA GLY A 226 1.43 -30.39 10.56
C GLY A 226 0.87 -29.91 9.22
N SER A 227 -0.23 -29.16 9.23
CA SER A 227 -0.89 -28.63 8.03
C SER A 227 -0.33 -27.28 7.58
N SER A 228 0.54 -26.66 8.39
CA SER A 228 1.24 -25.43 8.00
C SER A 228 2.17 -25.71 6.81
N LEU A 229 1.91 -25.06 5.69
CA LEU A 229 2.72 -25.14 4.47
C LEU A 229 4.03 -24.34 4.57
N ALA A 230 4.25 -23.63 5.67
CA ALA A 230 5.49 -22.90 5.92
C ALA A 230 6.63 -23.89 6.17
N ALA A 231 7.53 -23.99 5.20
CA ALA A 231 8.64 -24.95 5.21
C ALA A 231 9.51 -24.85 6.48
N GLY A 232 9.63 -25.98 7.21
CA GLY A 232 10.60 -26.17 8.29
C GLY A 232 10.03 -26.90 9.50
N SER A 233 10.38 -28.18 9.63
CA SER A 233 9.95 -29.14 10.66
C SER A 233 10.52 -28.88 12.07
N GLN A 234 10.44 -27.64 12.57
CA GLN A 234 10.71 -27.35 13.98
C GLN A 234 9.46 -26.77 14.61
N ALA A 235 9.08 -27.32 15.77
CA ALA A 235 8.00 -26.81 16.62
C ALA A 235 8.28 -25.35 16.96
N SER A 236 7.77 -24.44 16.14
CA SER A 236 8.01 -23.02 16.31
C SER A 236 7.13 -22.48 17.42
N LYS A 237 7.69 -21.59 18.23
CA LYS A 237 6.95 -20.85 19.25
C LYS A 237 5.69 -20.21 18.63
N PRO A 238 4.53 -20.24 19.32
CA PRO A 238 3.33 -19.56 18.83
C PRO A 238 3.59 -18.07 18.59
N PRO A 239 2.94 -17.46 17.58
CA PRO A 239 3.05 -16.03 17.35
C PRO A 239 2.57 -15.26 18.57
N ARG A 240 3.35 -14.26 18.99
CA ARG A 240 2.95 -13.35 20.08
C ARG A 240 2.02 -12.28 19.52
N VAL A 241 0.87 -12.08 20.17
CA VAL A 241 0.00 -10.92 19.89
C VAL A 241 0.44 -9.76 20.79
N LEU A 242 0.85 -8.66 20.16
CA LEU A 242 1.40 -7.48 20.83
C LEU A 242 0.49 -6.28 20.52
N VAL A 243 -0.04 -5.64 21.56
CA VAL A 243 -0.90 -4.47 21.41
C VAL A 243 -0.03 -3.22 21.34
N MET A 244 -0.23 -2.41 20.30
CA MET A 244 0.48 -1.16 20.08
C MET A 244 -0.51 0.00 20.11
N PRO A 245 -0.51 0.85 21.15
CA PRO A 245 -1.36 2.03 21.22
C PRO A 245 -1.19 2.96 20.00
N GLU A 246 0.01 3.02 19.42
CA GLU A 246 0.32 3.83 18.25
C GLU A 246 -0.38 3.35 16.98
N LEU A 247 -0.96 2.15 16.98
CA LEU A 247 -1.79 1.63 15.89
C LEU A 247 -3.28 1.92 16.08
N ARG A 248 -3.69 2.75 17.06
CA ARG A 248 -5.08 3.24 17.15
C ARG A 248 -5.48 4.00 15.88
N ASN A 249 -6.78 3.96 15.55
CA ASN A 249 -7.31 4.64 14.38
C ASN A 249 -7.14 6.17 14.51
N LEU A 250 -7.42 6.90 13.44
CA LEU A 250 -7.62 8.34 13.52
C LEU A 250 -8.87 8.63 14.35
N GLU A 251 -8.76 9.53 15.32
CA GLU A 251 -9.91 9.99 16.11
C GLU A 251 -10.68 11.04 15.31
N MET A 252 -11.96 10.78 15.09
CA MET A 252 -12.83 11.62 14.27
C MET A 252 -13.79 12.48 15.13
N GLY A 253 -13.66 12.45 16.45
CA GLY A 253 -14.42 13.28 17.38
C GLY A 253 -15.92 13.19 17.18
N VAL A 254 -16.58 14.34 17.07
CA VAL A 254 -18.04 14.48 16.87
C VAL A 254 -18.57 13.81 15.60
N TRP A 255 -17.72 13.44 14.65
CA TRP A 255 -18.10 12.78 13.41
C TRP A 255 -18.25 11.26 13.57
N GLU A 256 -17.77 10.69 14.68
CA GLU A 256 -17.89 9.27 14.95
C GLU A 256 -19.36 8.87 15.17
N GLY A 257 -19.77 7.77 14.55
CA GLY A 257 -21.15 7.29 14.50
C GLY A 257 -22.01 7.97 13.43
N GLN A 258 -21.51 8.96 12.71
CA GLN A 258 -22.21 9.60 11.60
C GLN A 258 -22.01 8.80 10.30
N SER A 259 -23.00 8.84 9.40
CA SER A 259 -22.84 8.28 8.06
C SER A 259 -22.08 9.24 7.14
N MET A 260 -21.41 8.71 6.10
CA MET A 260 -20.74 9.54 5.09
C MET A 260 -21.67 10.57 4.43
N ARG A 261 -22.96 10.23 4.25
CA ARG A 261 -23.95 11.17 3.73
C ARG A 261 -24.16 12.36 4.67
N MET A 262 -24.36 12.09 5.97
CA MET A 262 -24.51 13.18 6.95
C MET A 262 -23.25 14.04 7.08
N VAL A 263 -22.07 13.42 6.91
CA VAL A 263 -20.80 14.15 6.90
C VAL A 263 -20.74 15.09 5.69
N ALA A 264 -21.08 14.59 4.50
CA ALA A 264 -21.15 15.41 3.29
C ALA A 264 -22.18 16.54 3.39
N ASP A 265 -23.37 16.25 3.92
CA ASP A 265 -24.45 17.24 4.12
C ASP A 265 -24.03 18.38 5.07
N ARG A 266 -23.05 18.14 5.96
CA ARG A 266 -22.48 19.14 6.89
C ARG A 266 -21.20 19.81 6.36
N GLY A 267 -20.89 19.65 5.07
CA GLY A 267 -19.72 20.28 4.45
C GLY A 267 -18.43 19.45 4.51
N GLY A 268 -18.51 18.18 4.92
CA GLY A 268 -17.37 17.26 5.01
C GLY A 268 -16.68 17.28 6.38
N LEU A 269 -15.73 16.34 6.57
CA LEU A 269 -14.83 16.40 7.71
C LEU A 269 -14.00 17.69 7.59
N PRO A 270 -13.88 18.49 8.67
CA PRO A 270 -12.97 19.62 8.67
C PRO A 270 -11.59 19.11 8.30
N ALA A 271 -10.87 19.83 7.43
CA ALA A 271 -9.44 19.61 7.27
C ALA A 271 -8.79 19.95 8.62
N ALA A 272 -8.70 18.97 9.52
CA ALA A 272 -8.08 19.12 10.83
C ALA A 272 -6.61 19.49 10.59
N ALA A 273 -6.33 20.79 10.65
CA ALA A 273 -5.02 21.42 10.52
C ALA A 273 -4.07 20.81 9.46
N ALA A 274 -4.43 20.93 8.18
CA ALA A 274 -3.42 20.94 7.11
C ALA A 274 -2.64 22.28 7.04
N THR A 275 -2.84 23.19 8.01
CA THR A 275 -2.41 24.60 7.96
C THR A 275 -0.96 24.88 8.34
N ALA A 276 -0.09 23.87 8.44
CA ALA A 276 1.36 24.12 8.63
C ALA A 276 2.29 23.38 7.66
N ALA A 277 1.82 22.38 6.89
CA ALA A 277 2.70 21.55 6.05
C ALA A 277 2.48 21.70 4.53
N ALA A 278 1.33 22.20 4.08
CA ALA A 278 1.06 22.43 2.66
C ALA A 278 0.51 23.85 2.50
N GLY A 279 1.28 24.74 1.88
CA GLY A 279 0.91 26.14 1.60
C GLY A 279 -0.23 26.29 0.57
N ALA A 280 -1.31 25.53 0.70
CA ALA A 280 -2.51 25.62 -0.11
C ALA A 280 -3.69 26.01 0.79
N ALA A 281 -4.22 27.21 0.57
CA ALA A 281 -5.44 27.68 1.21
C ALA A 281 -6.63 26.84 0.71
N GLY A 282 -7.18 25.98 1.58
CA GLY A 282 -8.50 25.39 1.39
C GLY A 282 -9.61 26.43 1.62
N PRO A 283 -10.85 26.19 1.15
CA PRO A 283 -11.96 27.11 1.36
C PRO A 283 -12.24 27.27 2.86
N ALA A 284 -12.50 28.53 3.26
CA ALA A 284 -12.74 28.91 4.65
C ALA A 284 -13.95 28.15 5.23
N VAL A 285 -13.76 27.55 6.40
CA VAL A 285 -14.84 26.93 7.18
C VAL A 285 -15.64 28.03 7.88
N ASP A 286 -16.97 27.92 7.83
CA ASP A 286 -17.94 28.85 8.43
C ASP A 286 -17.72 29.00 9.96
N PRO A 287 -17.71 30.21 10.56
CA PRO A 287 -17.35 30.44 11.97
C PRO A 287 -18.27 29.80 13.03
N ASP A 288 -19.44 29.27 12.66
CA ASP A 288 -20.30 28.47 13.57
C ASP A 288 -19.75 27.04 13.83
N SER A 289 -18.59 26.72 13.26
CA SER A 289 -17.90 25.42 13.28
C SER A 289 -17.05 25.12 14.54
N ALA A 290 -17.13 25.93 15.60
CA ALA A 290 -16.30 25.74 16.81
C ALA A 290 -16.48 24.36 17.50
N GLY A 291 -17.60 23.67 17.25
CA GLY A 291 -17.86 22.29 17.73
C GLY A 291 -17.48 21.18 16.74
N ALA A 292 -17.22 21.49 15.47
CA ALA A 292 -16.98 20.50 14.42
C ALA A 292 -15.60 19.83 14.53
N SER A 293 -14.64 20.49 15.17
CA SER A 293 -13.29 19.96 15.45
C SER A 293 -13.15 19.32 16.83
N ALA A 294 -14.20 19.32 17.65
CA ALA A 294 -14.14 18.79 18.99
C ALA A 294 -13.84 17.28 18.97
N GLY A 295 -12.71 16.90 19.59
CA GLY A 295 -12.24 15.52 19.67
C GLY A 295 -11.64 14.96 18.37
N LEU A 296 -11.40 15.78 17.34
CA LEU A 296 -10.61 15.37 16.17
C LEU A 296 -9.12 15.30 16.57
N GLU A 297 -8.45 14.21 16.20
CA GLU A 297 -6.99 14.10 16.33
C GLU A 297 -6.31 15.01 15.28
N ASP A 298 -5.30 15.74 15.72
CA ASP A 298 -4.47 16.54 14.82
C ASP A 298 -3.72 15.63 13.82
N LEU A 299 -3.72 15.98 12.54
CA LEU A 299 -3.10 15.14 11.52
C LEU A 299 -1.57 15.08 11.63
N GLY A 300 -0.94 16.10 12.19
CA GLY A 300 0.48 16.09 12.54
C GLY A 300 0.77 15.11 13.67
N GLU A 301 -0.01 15.16 14.76
CA GLU A 301 0.08 14.18 15.85
C GLU A 301 -0.13 12.74 15.36
N PHE A 302 -1.15 12.53 14.52
CA PHE A 302 -1.41 11.25 13.86
C PHE A 302 -0.21 10.78 13.03
N TRP A 303 0.40 11.67 12.25
CA TRP A 303 1.59 11.39 11.46
C TRP A 303 2.79 10.97 12.32
N TYR A 304 3.11 11.73 13.37
CA TYR A 304 4.24 11.43 14.26
C TYR A 304 4.02 10.13 15.04
N ARG A 305 2.79 9.88 15.52
CA ARG A 305 2.44 8.64 16.22
C ARG A 305 2.59 7.43 15.29
N THR A 306 2.11 7.52 14.05
CA THR A 306 2.25 6.43 13.08
C THR A 306 3.69 6.24 12.61
N ALA A 307 4.52 7.29 12.59
CA ALA A 307 5.96 7.18 12.36
C ALA A 307 6.66 6.40 13.49
N ALA A 308 6.29 6.67 14.74
CA ALA A 308 6.79 5.92 15.89
C ALA A 308 6.37 4.44 15.81
N ALA A 309 5.13 4.15 15.38
CA ALA A 309 4.70 2.78 15.11
C ALA A 309 5.55 2.12 14.01
N TRP A 310 5.79 2.82 12.90
CA TRP A 310 6.60 2.32 11.80
C TRP A 310 8.01 1.93 12.22
N ASN A 311 8.69 2.75 13.04
CA ASN A 311 10.02 2.42 13.54
C ASN A 311 10.03 1.15 14.40
N LYS A 312 9.06 1.01 15.33
CA LYS A 312 8.91 -0.21 16.14
C LYS A 312 8.65 -1.45 15.29
N LEU A 313 7.92 -1.29 14.18
CA LEU A 313 7.64 -2.36 13.23
C LEU A 313 8.91 -2.77 12.47
N LEU A 314 9.75 -1.81 12.06
CA LEU A 314 11.04 -2.10 11.43
C LEU A 314 11.96 -2.87 12.38
N ASP A 315 12.09 -2.43 13.63
CA ASP A 315 12.89 -3.13 14.65
C ASP A 315 12.42 -4.58 14.83
N ALA A 316 11.11 -4.80 14.82
CA ALA A 316 10.53 -6.13 14.98
C ALA A 316 10.77 -7.08 13.79
N VAL A 317 10.90 -6.55 12.58
CA VAL A 317 11.24 -7.32 11.38
C VAL A 317 12.74 -7.63 11.36
N ASP A 318 13.59 -6.70 11.82
CA ASP A 318 15.05 -6.80 11.79
C ASP A 318 15.62 -7.75 12.87
N HIS A 319 14.99 -7.85 14.04
CA HIS A 319 15.45 -8.76 15.10
C HIS A 319 15.46 -10.26 14.66
N ASN A 320 16.63 -10.89 14.76
CA ASN A 320 16.94 -12.33 14.54
C ASN A 320 16.92 -12.85 13.08
N GLY A 321 17.32 -12.04 12.10
CA GLY A 321 17.58 -12.57 10.74
C GLY A 321 16.32 -12.79 9.90
N GLY A 322 15.25 -12.04 10.21
CA GLY A 322 14.10 -11.89 9.32
C GLY A 322 12.80 -12.49 9.80
N SER A 323 12.09 -11.74 10.63
CA SER A 323 10.77 -12.12 11.12
C SER A 323 9.68 -11.74 10.12
N ASN A 324 8.64 -12.58 10.02
CA ASN A 324 7.38 -12.22 9.38
C ASN A 324 6.41 -11.69 10.44
N VAL A 325 6.09 -10.41 10.36
CA VAL A 325 5.21 -9.68 11.29
C VAL A 325 3.89 -9.36 10.58
N VAL A 326 2.77 -9.72 11.20
CA VAL A 326 1.44 -9.31 10.75
C VAL A 326 1.02 -8.10 11.57
N VAL A 327 0.49 -7.06 10.92
CA VAL A 327 0.04 -5.83 11.57
C VAL A 327 -1.45 -5.68 11.34
N VAL A 328 -2.26 -5.71 12.40
CA VAL A 328 -3.72 -5.54 12.32
C VAL A 328 -4.11 -4.14 12.79
N CYS A 329 -4.58 -3.31 11.87
CA CYS A 329 -4.92 -1.92 12.15
C CYS A 329 -6.13 -1.43 11.32
N HIS A 330 -6.22 -0.12 11.13
CA HIS A 330 -7.34 0.57 10.49
C HIS A 330 -6.90 1.14 9.14
N ALA A 331 -7.86 1.49 8.28
CA ALA A 331 -7.55 2.02 6.94
C ALA A 331 -6.65 3.26 6.98
N ALA A 332 -6.97 4.24 7.84
CA ALA A 332 -6.18 5.47 8.00
C ALA A 332 -4.74 5.16 8.45
N THR A 333 -4.59 4.32 9.47
CA THR A 333 -3.28 3.91 10.01
C THR A 333 -2.48 3.13 8.97
N ALA A 334 -3.11 2.20 8.24
CA ALA A 334 -2.45 1.43 7.18
C ALA A 334 -1.95 2.33 6.05
N ALA A 335 -2.73 3.35 5.66
CA ALA A 335 -2.32 4.34 4.68
C ALA A 335 -1.10 5.14 5.17
N ALA A 336 -1.09 5.58 6.43
CA ALA A 336 0.06 6.27 7.02
C ALA A 336 1.32 5.39 7.04
N LEU A 337 1.21 4.13 7.45
CA LEU A 337 2.33 3.17 7.43
C LEU A 337 2.86 2.95 6.01
N ALA A 338 1.98 2.87 5.01
CA ALA A 338 2.38 2.79 3.61
C ALA A 338 3.12 4.05 3.14
N SER A 339 2.67 5.24 3.55
CA SER A 339 3.37 6.50 3.27
C SER A 339 4.76 6.55 3.90
N HIS A 340 4.92 6.12 5.15
CA HIS A 340 6.23 5.98 5.81
C HIS A 340 7.14 4.98 5.07
N CYS A 341 6.59 3.85 4.62
CA CYS A 341 7.33 2.86 3.81
C CYS A 341 7.82 3.42 2.47
N LEU A 342 7.04 4.32 1.86
CA LEU A 342 7.39 5.00 0.62
C LEU A 342 8.19 6.29 0.84
N GLN A 343 8.52 6.63 2.09
CA GLN A 343 9.25 7.85 2.45
C GLN A 343 8.57 9.11 1.89
N LEU A 344 7.24 9.13 1.92
CA LEU A 344 6.43 10.29 1.58
C LEU A 344 6.31 11.19 2.81
N GLY A 345 6.14 12.50 2.62
CA GLY A 345 5.80 13.40 3.70
C GLY A 345 4.31 13.31 4.08
N PRO A 346 3.87 14.07 5.10
CA PRO A 346 2.48 14.10 5.54
C PRO A 346 1.50 14.49 4.43
N GLU A 347 1.90 15.28 3.44
CA GLU A 347 1.14 15.63 2.24
C GLU A 347 0.77 14.42 1.35
N GLY A 348 1.44 13.29 1.57
CA GLY A 348 1.13 12.00 0.95
C GLY A 348 -0.01 11.24 1.64
N LEU A 349 -0.52 11.71 2.79
CA LEU A 349 -1.69 11.12 3.43
C LEU A 349 -2.95 11.39 2.60
N PRO A 350 -3.70 10.35 2.17
CA PRO A 350 -4.93 10.54 1.41
C PRO A 350 -6.05 11.19 2.22
N LEU A 351 -5.87 11.31 3.54
CA LEU A 351 -6.79 11.98 4.47
C LEU A 351 -6.62 13.51 4.47
N MET A 352 -5.56 14.02 3.82
CA MET A 352 -5.28 15.45 3.66
C MET A 352 -5.77 16.02 2.31
N ARG A 353 -6.54 15.25 1.52
CA ARG A 353 -6.96 15.64 0.16
C ARG A 353 -8.46 15.57 -0.06
#